data_AF-A0A957TU36-F1
#
_entry.id   AF-A0A957TU36-F1
#
_cell.length_a   1.000
_cell.length_b   1.000
_cell.length_c   1.000
_cell.angle_alpha   90.00
_cell.angle_beta   90.00
_cell.angle_gamma   90.00
#
_symmetry.space_group_name_H-M   'P 1'
#
loop_
_entity.id
_entity.type
_entity.pdbx_description
1 polymer ?
#
loop_
_entity_poly.entity_id
_entity_poly.type
_entity_poly.pdbx_seq_one_letter_code
_entity_poly.pdbx_strand_id
1 'polypeptide(L)'
;QRFLHFGRALAVTGGNSYASPPTQQLAIQHHNGATPALSTSVAANAISMTADHVTVESLGLCQEQIRKLNEGLLLFYTNIARKAESVLSEQVQNMEQRLHVLREMKSLALQARQALEAQQFDEFGQLLDQSWQLKKQMASRVSNSTIDSIYDTAKAAGAIGGKITGAGGGGFLLLYCHPHQRNSVRQALSSLPELPFRLESGGTRVIFNFA
;
A
#
# COMPACT_ATOMS: atom_id res chain seq x y z
N GLN A 1 -27.34 6.11 13.98
CA GLN A 1 -26.78 7.48 14.02
C GLN A 1 -25.65 7.51 15.04
N ARG A 2 -24.52 8.12 14.67
CA ARG A 2 -23.18 8.10 15.31
C ARG A 2 -22.32 6.91 14.89
N PHE A 3 -21.03 7.18 14.72
CA PHE A 3 -19.95 6.32 14.22
C PHE A 3 -19.84 6.25 12.69
N LEU A 4 -19.08 7.19 12.12
CA LEU A 4 -18.21 7.04 10.93
C LEU A 4 -17.62 8.43 10.61
N HIS A 5 -16.57 8.83 11.33
CA HIS A 5 -15.74 10.00 11.00
C HIS A 5 -14.29 9.52 10.81
N PHE A 6 -14.05 8.72 9.78
CA PHE A 6 -12.75 8.11 9.49
C PHE A 6 -12.01 8.81 8.35
N GLY A 7 -11.54 10.03 8.61
CA GLY A 7 -10.81 10.85 7.63
C GLY A 7 -9.53 10.21 7.03
N ARG A 8 -9.14 10.78 5.89
CA ARG A 8 -7.90 10.70 5.08
C ARG A 8 -6.93 9.53 5.32
N ALA A 9 -6.74 8.68 4.32
CA ALA A 9 -5.79 7.58 4.18
C ALA A 9 -5.04 7.68 2.83
N LEU A 10 -3.74 7.37 2.78
CA LEU A 10 -3.01 7.29 1.51
C LEU A 10 -3.33 5.98 0.80
N ALA A 11 -3.73 6.03 -0.47
CA ALA A 11 -4.17 4.87 -1.22
C ALA A 11 -3.83 5.02 -2.71
N VAL A 12 -3.04 4.09 -3.22
CA VAL A 12 -2.73 3.95 -4.64
C VAL A 12 -3.85 3.11 -5.24
N THR A 13 -4.74 3.69 -6.04
CA THR A 13 -5.96 3.01 -6.53
C THR A 13 -6.14 3.15 -8.03
N GLY A 14 -6.32 2.00 -8.70
CA GLY A 14 -7.03 1.87 -10.00
C GLY A 14 -8.54 1.66 -9.78
N GLY A 15 -9.36 2.02 -10.78
CA GLY A 15 -10.80 2.27 -10.63
C GLY A 15 -11.76 1.08 -10.40
N ASN A 16 -12.92 1.47 -9.86
CA ASN A 16 -14.25 0.85 -9.68
C ASN A 16 -14.51 -0.30 -8.68
N SER A 17 -15.46 0.03 -7.78
CA SER A 17 -16.50 -0.80 -7.13
C SER A 17 -16.29 -1.38 -5.72
N TYR A 18 -16.88 -0.65 -4.76
CA TYR A 18 -17.72 -1.03 -3.61
C TYR A 18 -17.26 -1.90 -2.42
N ALA A 19 -17.55 -1.30 -1.25
CA ALA A 19 -17.90 -1.88 0.06
C ALA A 19 -16.88 -2.81 0.72
N SER A 20 -15.92 -2.20 1.42
CA SER A 20 -15.21 -2.82 2.54
C SER A 20 -14.84 -1.74 3.57
N PRO A 21 -14.67 -2.09 4.86
CA PRO A 21 -14.52 -1.13 5.95
C PRO A 21 -13.28 -0.23 5.77
N PRO A 22 -13.30 1.01 6.30
CA PRO A 22 -12.35 2.04 5.93
C PRO A 22 -11.03 1.88 6.69
N THR A 23 -10.08 1.10 6.16
CA THR A 23 -8.67 1.27 6.53
C THR A 23 -7.72 0.73 5.47
N GLN A 24 -7.02 1.66 4.81
CA GLN A 24 -5.80 1.44 4.02
C GLN A 24 -5.85 0.33 2.96
N GLN A 25 -6.25 0.70 1.74
CA GLN A 25 -6.00 -0.12 0.55
C GLN A 25 -5.12 0.64 -0.44
N LEU A 26 -3.93 0.08 -0.74
CA LEU A 26 -3.42 0.18 -2.10
C LEU A 26 -4.18 -0.85 -2.92
N ALA A 27 -4.98 -0.40 -3.89
CA ALA A 27 -5.62 -1.23 -4.90
C ALA A 27 -4.77 -1.17 -6.18
N ILE A 28 -3.84 -2.12 -6.32
CA ILE A 28 -3.16 -2.39 -7.59
C ILE A 28 -4.03 -3.43 -8.31
N GLN A 29 -4.84 -3.00 -9.28
CA GLN A 29 -5.60 -3.93 -10.12
C GLN A 29 -4.73 -4.38 -11.30
N HIS A 30 -4.69 -5.70 -11.52
CA HIS A 30 -4.07 -6.34 -12.67
C HIS A 30 -5.09 -6.44 -13.81
N HIS A 31 -4.75 -5.96 -15.01
CA HIS A 31 -5.57 -6.19 -16.20
C HIS A 31 -5.09 -7.47 -16.89
N ASN A 32 -5.92 -8.53 -16.91
CA ASN A 32 -5.64 -9.73 -17.70
C ASN A 32 -5.87 -9.44 -19.19
N GLY A 33 -4.84 -8.94 -19.86
CA GLY A 33 -4.74 -8.87 -21.32
C GLY A 33 -3.33 -9.31 -21.72
N ALA A 34 -3.24 -10.33 -22.58
CA ALA A 34 -2.02 -11.07 -22.88
C ALA A 34 -0.84 -10.20 -23.36
N THR A 35 0.26 -10.11 -22.59
CA THR A 35 1.69 -10.13 -23.00
C THR A 35 2.63 -9.88 -21.80
N PRO A 36 3.84 -10.50 -21.69
CA PRO A 36 4.66 -10.47 -20.47
C PRO A 36 5.52 -9.20 -20.26
N ALA A 37 5.19 -8.06 -20.88
CA ALA A 37 6.08 -6.87 -20.89
C ALA A 37 5.39 -5.54 -20.50
N LEU A 38 4.26 -5.57 -19.81
CA LEU A 38 3.56 -4.36 -19.39
C LEU A 38 3.94 -4.00 -17.95
N SER A 39 4.79 -2.98 -17.79
CA SER A 39 4.96 -2.28 -16.51
C SER A 39 3.61 -1.66 -16.12
N THR A 40 3.08 -2.03 -14.96
CA THR A 40 1.83 -1.44 -14.48
C THR A 40 2.09 -0.02 -13.95
N SER A 41 1.40 0.95 -14.51
CA SER A 41 1.40 2.33 -14.02
C SER A 41 0.26 2.56 -13.04
N VAL A 42 0.54 3.19 -11.90
CA VAL A 42 -0.47 3.44 -10.87
C VAL A 42 -0.41 4.87 -10.33
N ALA A 43 -1.56 5.50 -10.16
CA ALA A 43 -1.63 6.87 -9.64
C ALA A 43 -1.35 6.93 -8.13
N ALA A 44 -0.59 7.93 -7.70
CA ALA A 44 -0.38 8.23 -6.28
C ALA A 44 -1.47 9.18 -5.76
N ASN A 45 -2.42 8.64 -4.98
CA ASN A 45 -3.54 9.42 -4.44
C ASN A 45 -3.60 9.37 -2.90
N ALA A 46 -4.18 10.42 -2.32
CA ALA A 46 -4.72 10.41 -0.97
C ALA A 46 -6.25 10.23 -1.02
N ILE A 47 -6.77 9.27 -0.28
CA ILE A 47 -8.20 8.93 -0.20
C ILE A 47 -8.74 9.25 1.18
N SER A 48 -9.73 10.12 1.29
CA SER A 48 -10.40 10.42 2.56
C SER A 48 -11.79 9.84 2.59
N MET A 49 -12.18 9.26 3.72
CA MET A 49 -13.51 8.68 3.89
C MET A 49 -14.25 9.39 5.04
N THR A 50 -15.54 9.61 4.86
CA THR A 50 -16.49 9.94 5.92
C THR A 50 -17.60 8.89 5.91
N ALA A 51 -18.62 9.01 6.76
CA ALA A 51 -19.77 8.10 6.73
C ALA A 51 -20.41 8.02 5.34
N ASP A 52 -20.48 9.16 4.65
CA ASP A 52 -21.33 9.34 3.47
C ASP A 52 -20.52 9.62 2.20
N HIS A 53 -19.23 9.93 2.32
CA HIS A 53 -18.41 10.37 1.19
C HIS A 53 -17.02 9.75 1.18
N VAL A 54 -16.51 9.48 -0.03
CA VAL A 54 -15.12 9.15 -0.31
C VAL A 54 -14.57 10.24 -1.22
N THR A 55 -13.51 10.92 -0.79
CA THR A 55 -12.78 11.88 -1.61
C THR A 55 -11.44 11.29 -2.02
N VAL A 56 -11.06 11.51 -3.28
CA VAL A 56 -9.76 11.10 -3.82
C VAL A 56 -9.06 12.35 -4.31
N GLU A 57 -7.88 12.61 -3.77
CA GLU A 57 -7.04 13.76 -4.11
C GLU A 57 -5.73 13.24 -4.69
N SER A 58 -5.33 13.79 -5.84
CA SER A 58 -3.95 13.58 -6.31
C SER A 58 -2.99 14.26 -5.33
N LEU A 59 -1.85 13.62 -5.07
CA LEU A 59 -0.81 14.18 -4.20
C LEU A 59 -0.09 15.39 -4.83
N GLY A 60 -0.38 15.73 -6.09
CA GLY A 60 0.23 16.88 -6.76
C GLY A 60 1.73 16.76 -6.98
N LEU A 61 2.30 15.54 -6.85
CA LEU A 61 3.73 15.29 -7.05
C LEU A 61 4.11 15.54 -8.52
N CYS A 62 5.16 16.31 -8.74
CA CYS A 62 5.72 16.52 -10.07
C CYS A 62 6.41 15.25 -10.59
N GLN A 63 6.67 15.20 -11.90
CA GLN A 63 7.29 14.02 -12.52
C GLN A 63 8.62 13.62 -11.88
N GLU A 64 9.44 14.60 -11.48
CA GLU A 64 10.73 14.33 -10.85
C GLU A 64 10.57 13.72 -9.45
N GLN A 65 9.59 14.17 -8.67
CA GLN A 65 9.27 13.58 -7.36
C GLN A 65 8.80 12.13 -7.51
N ILE A 66 7.91 11.87 -8.48
CA ILE A 66 7.43 10.51 -8.80
C ILE A 66 8.59 9.62 -9.26
N ARG A 67 9.49 10.14 -10.09
CA ARG A 67 10.67 9.41 -10.58
C ARG A 67 11.56 8.96 -9.42
N LYS A 68 11.93 9.89 -8.52
CA LYS A 68 12.74 9.59 -7.32
C LYS A 68 12.06 8.60 -6.38
N LEU A 69 10.75 8.74 -6.18
CA LEU A 69 9.99 7.79 -5.35
C LEU A 69 10.01 6.37 -5.95
N ASN A 70 9.80 6.25 -7.27
CA ASN A 70 9.85 4.96 -7.97
C ASN A 70 11.23 4.28 -7.86
N GLU A 71 12.31 5.05 -7.84
CA GLU A 71 13.66 4.51 -7.63
C GLU A 71 13.84 3.85 -6.26
N GLY A 72 13.00 4.14 -5.27
CA GLY A 72 13.05 3.49 -3.96
C GLY A 72 12.10 2.30 -3.79
N LEU A 73 11.13 2.13 -4.70
CA LEU A 73 10.04 1.17 -4.53
C LEU A 73 10.31 -0.19 -5.19
N LEU A 74 9.93 -1.26 -4.49
CA LEU A 74 9.96 -2.65 -4.94
C LEU A 74 8.63 -3.33 -4.59
N LEU A 75 8.13 -4.20 -5.48
CA LEU A 75 6.90 -4.95 -5.28
C LEU A 75 7.13 -6.44 -5.53
N PHE A 76 6.84 -7.26 -4.54
CA PHE A 76 6.99 -8.72 -4.61
C PHE A 76 5.65 -9.42 -4.40
N TYR A 77 5.42 -10.51 -5.11
CA TYR A 77 4.35 -11.44 -4.77
C TYR A 77 4.85 -12.44 -3.73
N THR A 78 4.12 -12.59 -2.62
CA THR A 78 4.52 -13.47 -1.50
C THR A 78 4.33 -14.96 -1.78
N ASN A 79 3.78 -15.34 -2.94
CA ASN A 79 3.31 -16.70 -3.25
C ASN A 79 2.19 -17.23 -2.34
N ILE A 80 1.62 -16.38 -1.47
CA ILE A 80 0.52 -16.74 -0.58
C ILE A 80 -0.78 -16.23 -1.18
N ALA A 81 -1.63 -17.16 -1.63
CA ALA A 81 -3.02 -16.91 -1.98
C ALA A 81 -3.88 -16.88 -0.71
N ARG A 82 -4.94 -16.04 -0.69
CA ARG A 82 -5.81 -15.90 0.47
C ARG A 82 -7.25 -15.59 0.09
N LYS A 83 -8.18 -15.98 0.97
CA LYS A 83 -9.56 -15.46 0.99
C LYS A 83 -9.58 -14.16 1.79
N ALA A 84 -9.68 -13.04 1.08
CA ALA A 84 -9.59 -11.72 1.72
C ALA A 84 -10.73 -11.46 2.71
N GLU A 85 -11.89 -12.11 2.53
CA GLU A 85 -13.06 -11.95 3.39
C GLU A 85 -12.73 -12.33 4.84
N SER A 86 -12.03 -13.44 5.06
CA SER A 86 -11.74 -13.92 6.42
C SER A 86 -10.90 -12.93 7.25
N VAL A 87 -9.94 -12.26 6.60
CA VAL A 87 -9.11 -11.23 7.25
C VAL A 87 -9.93 -9.97 7.50
N LEU A 88 -10.73 -9.55 6.51
CA LEU A 88 -11.58 -8.36 6.61
C LEU A 88 -12.64 -8.50 7.71
N SER A 89 -13.32 -9.65 7.80
CA SER A 89 -14.32 -9.91 8.83
C SER A 89 -13.75 -9.80 10.23
N GLU A 90 -12.56 -10.36 10.47
CA GLU A 90 -11.88 -10.26 11.77
C GLU A 90 -11.46 -8.81 12.07
N GLN A 91 -10.96 -8.07 11.08
CA GLN A 91 -10.62 -6.65 11.23
C GLN A 91 -11.83 -5.80 11.63
N VAL A 92 -13.00 -6.08 11.06
CA VAL A 92 -14.27 -5.41 11.43
C VAL A 92 -14.66 -5.72 12.86
N GLN A 93 -14.62 -6.99 13.25
CA GLN A 93 -14.99 -7.42 14.60
C GLN A 93 -14.09 -6.77 15.66
N ASN A 94 -12.80 -6.63 15.37
CA ASN A 94 -11.83 -6.03 16.27
C ASN A 94 -11.85 -4.48 16.25
N MET A 95 -12.60 -3.86 15.34
CA MET A 95 -12.51 -2.42 15.05
C MET A 95 -12.80 -1.55 16.28
N GLU A 96 -13.86 -1.86 17.03
CA GLU A 96 -14.25 -1.09 18.21
C GLU A 96 -13.18 -1.13 19.30
N GLN A 97 -12.60 -2.32 19.53
CA GLN A 97 -11.55 -2.53 20.53
C GLN A 97 -10.20 -1.94 20.09
N ARG A 98 -9.99 -1.74 18.79
CA ARG A 98 -8.75 -1.22 18.18
C ARG A 98 -8.88 0.21 17.67
N LEU A 99 -9.83 0.99 18.20
CA LEU A 99 -10.05 2.37 17.78
C LEU A 99 -8.81 3.27 17.95
N HIS A 100 -7.99 3.02 18.98
CA HIS A 100 -6.73 3.74 19.18
C HIS A 100 -5.73 3.46 18.05
N VAL A 101 -5.53 2.18 17.68
CA VAL A 101 -4.69 1.76 16.55
C VAL A 101 -5.14 2.43 15.26
N LEU A 102 -6.46 2.50 15.01
CA LEU A 102 -7.01 3.14 13.83
C LEU A 102 -6.73 4.65 13.79
N ARG A 103 -6.79 5.34 14.93
CA ARG A 103 -6.45 6.78 15.03
C ARG A 103 -4.97 7.00 14.75
N GLU A 104 -4.10 6.13 15.24
CA GLU A 104 -2.66 6.18 14.96
C GLU A 104 -2.37 5.90 13.48
N MET A 105 -2.95 4.85 12.91
CA MET A 105 -2.83 4.52 11.48
C MET A 105 -3.28 5.69 10.58
N LYS A 106 -4.31 6.44 11.00
CA LYS A 106 -4.74 7.66 10.33
C LYS A 106 -3.70 8.78 10.47
N SER A 107 -3.15 8.99 11.65
CA SER A 107 -2.07 9.97 11.89
C SER A 107 -0.86 9.69 11.00
N LEU A 108 -0.42 8.43 10.94
CA LEU A 108 0.70 8.02 10.08
C LEU A 108 0.40 8.24 8.59
N ALA A 109 -0.84 8.05 8.14
CA ALA A 109 -1.20 8.31 6.75
C ALA A 109 -1.12 9.81 6.40
N LEU A 110 -1.48 10.70 7.33
CA LEU A 110 -1.33 12.15 7.16
C LEU A 110 0.14 12.56 7.13
N GLN A 111 0.96 12.01 8.03
CA GLN A 111 2.41 12.23 8.05
C GLN A 111 3.06 11.71 6.77
N ALA A 112 2.65 10.54 6.28
CA ALA A 112 3.20 9.96 5.05
C ALA A 112 2.91 10.83 3.83
N ARG A 113 1.71 11.45 3.77
CA ARG A 113 1.39 12.44 2.75
C ARG A 113 2.33 13.65 2.84
N GLN A 114 2.51 14.22 4.03
CA GLN A 114 3.40 15.37 4.23
C GLN A 114 4.84 15.04 3.83
N ALA A 115 5.36 13.88 4.23
CA ALA A 115 6.69 13.42 3.88
C ALA A 115 6.86 13.28 2.35
N LEU A 116 5.85 12.73 1.65
CA LEU A 116 5.86 12.64 0.19
C LEU A 116 5.85 14.01 -0.49
N GLU A 117 4.97 14.93 -0.04
CA GLU A 117 4.89 16.30 -0.54
C GLU A 117 6.22 17.06 -0.32
N ALA A 118 6.87 16.83 0.82
CA ALA A 118 8.17 17.40 1.20
C ALA A 118 9.40 16.67 0.62
N GLN A 119 9.22 15.60 -0.17
CA GLN A 119 10.29 14.75 -0.72
C GLN A 119 11.16 14.05 0.34
N GLN A 120 10.64 13.87 1.54
CA GLN A 120 11.25 13.11 2.64
C GLN A 120 10.94 11.62 2.45
N PHE A 121 11.49 11.00 1.40
CA PHE A 121 11.12 9.64 1.03
C PHE A 121 11.59 8.56 2.02
N ASP A 122 12.68 8.81 2.73
CA ASP A 122 13.14 7.90 3.80
C ASP A 122 12.16 7.91 4.98
N GLU A 123 11.65 9.08 5.34
CA GLU A 123 10.61 9.23 6.34
C GLU A 123 9.32 8.54 5.90
N PHE A 124 8.93 8.68 4.63
CA PHE A 124 7.84 7.88 4.05
C PHE A 124 8.08 6.37 4.21
N GLY A 125 9.30 5.88 3.96
CA GLY A 125 9.68 4.49 4.17
C GLY A 125 9.51 4.04 5.62
N GLN A 126 9.94 4.86 6.58
CA GLN A 126 9.79 4.59 8.02
C GLN A 126 8.30 4.59 8.44
N LEU A 127 7.52 5.55 7.96
CA LEU A 127 6.08 5.62 8.18
C LEU A 127 5.35 4.41 7.58
N LEU A 128 5.84 3.86 6.46
CA LEU A 128 5.35 2.60 5.89
C LEU A 128 5.52 1.44 6.87
N ASP A 129 6.73 1.29 7.44
CA ASP A 129 7.03 0.26 8.43
C ASP A 129 6.15 0.39 9.67
N GLN A 130 6.07 1.59 10.25
CA GLN A 130 5.19 1.85 11.40
C GLN A 130 3.73 1.52 11.08
N SER A 131 3.25 1.90 9.89
CA SER A 131 1.89 1.56 9.45
C SER A 131 1.68 0.06 9.34
N TRP A 132 2.71 -0.70 8.95
CA TRP A 132 2.65 -2.15 8.87
C TRP A 132 2.59 -2.80 10.24
N GLN A 133 3.42 -2.35 11.19
CA GLN A 133 3.38 -2.85 12.57
C GLN A 133 2.00 -2.62 13.21
N LEU A 134 1.38 -1.45 12.99
CA LEU A 134 0.00 -1.20 13.44
C LEU A 134 -1.02 -2.07 12.68
N LYS A 135 -0.87 -2.24 11.36
CA LYS A 135 -1.79 -3.06 10.55
C LYS A 135 -1.80 -4.51 11.04
N LYS A 136 -0.64 -5.08 11.40
CA LYS A 136 -0.54 -6.45 11.97
C LYS A 136 -1.35 -6.62 13.25
N GLN A 137 -1.56 -5.55 14.00
CA GLN A 137 -2.38 -5.60 15.21
C GLN A 137 -3.86 -5.73 14.84
N MET A 138 -4.34 -5.21 13.71
CA MET A 138 -5.78 -5.13 13.41
C MET A 138 -6.52 -6.49 13.38
N ALA A 139 -5.86 -7.55 12.93
CA ALA A 139 -6.39 -8.92 12.99
C ALA A 139 -5.24 -9.93 12.96
N SER A 140 -5.44 -11.08 13.61
CA SER A 140 -4.42 -12.13 13.72
C SER A 140 -3.97 -12.66 12.35
N ARG A 141 -4.84 -12.61 11.34
CA ARG A 141 -4.57 -13.08 9.98
C ARG A 141 -3.97 -12.03 9.04
N VAL A 142 -3.64 -10.83 9.53
CA VAL A 142 -2.98 -9.80 8.70
C VAL A 142 -1.56 -10.19 8.33
N SER A 143 -0.85 -10.90 9.20
CA SER A 143 0.47 -11.47 8.93
C SER A 143 0.51 -12.94 9.35
N ASN A 144 1.61 -13.61 9.05
CA ASN A 144 1.94 -14.95 9.49
C ASN A 144 3.48 -15.11 9.50
N SER A 145 3.98 -16.22 10.04
CA SER A 145 5.43 -16.46 10.16
C SER A 145 6.18 -16.36 8.82
N THR A 146 5.56 -16.80 7.72
CA THR A 146 6.17 -16.69 6.39
C THR A 146 6.27 -15.23 5.95
N ILE A 147 5.21 -14.44 6.11
CA ILE A 147 5.21 -13.01 5.78
C ILE A 147 6.20 -12.24 6.65
N ASP A 148 6.22 -12.52 7.96
CA ASP A 148 7.14 -11.85 8.88
C ASP A 148 8.60 -12.19 8.53
N SER A 149 8.91 -13.46 8.21
CA SER A 149 10.24 -13.87 7.76
C SER A 149 10.67 -13.19 6.45
N ILE A 150 9.78 -13.10 5.46
CA ILE A 150 10.03 -12.36 4.22
C ILE A 150 10.31 -10.88 4.52
N TYR A 151 9.49 -10.27 5.38
CA TYR A 151 9.62 -8.86 5.74
C TYR A 151 10.95 -8.58 6.46
N ASP A 152 11.30 -9.41 7.44
CA ASP A 152 12.54 -9.30 8.22
C ASP A 152 13.78 -9.52 7.35
N THR A 153 13.71 -10.46 6.40
CA THR A 153 14.75 -10.66 5.38
C THR A 153 14.95 -9.40 4.53
N ALA A 154 13.86 -8.77 4.10
CA ALA A 154 13.92 -7.52 3.35
C ALA A 154 14.54 -6.39 4.18
N LYS A 155 14.13 -6.25 5.44
CA LYS A 155 14.66 -5.26 6.40
C LYS A 155 16.16 -5.44 6.62
N ALA A 156 16.61 -6.67 6.86
CA ALA A 156 18.02 -7.00 7.03
C ALA A 156 18.86 -6.70 5.77
N ALA A 157 18.26 -6.83 4.58
CA ALA A 157 18.91 -6.57 3.31
C ALA A 157 18.94 -5.07 2.90
N GLY A 158 18.28 -4.19 3.67
CA GLY A 158 18.30 -2.75 3.43
C GLY A 158 16.94 -2.07 3.18
N ALA A 159 15.83 -2.78 3.36
CA ALA A 159 14.52 -2.12 3.31
C ALA A 159 14.36 -1.16 4.51
N ILE A 160 13.99 0.08 4.23
CA ILE A 160 13.62 1.07 5.26
C ILE A 160 12.25 0.71 5.83
N GLY A 161 11.32 0.27 4.98
CA GLY A 161 10.03 -0.21 5.42
C GLY A 161 9.20 -0.78 4.29
N GLY A 162 8.02 -1.26 4.62
CA GLY A 162 7.10 -1.81 3.65
C GLY A 162 5.81 -2.28 4.30
N LYS A 163 4.94 -2.91 3.50
CA LYS A 163 3.71 -3.52 3.99
C LYS A 163 3.15 -4.52 3.00
N ILE A 164 2.39 -5.48 3.51
CA ILE A 164 1.45 -6.23 2.67
C ILE A 164 0.33 -5.28 2.22
N THR A 165 0.06 -5.28 0.92
CA THR A 165 -1.03 -4.51 0.32
C THR A 165 -2.37 -5.23 0.47
N GLY A 166 -3.47 -4.48 0.38
CA GLY A 166 -4.81 -5.03 0.63
C GLY A 166 -5.05 -5.38 2.10
N ALA A 167 -5.84 -6.41 2.38
CA ALA A 167 -6.27 -6.75 3.74
C ALA A 167 -5.19 -7.46 4.60
N GLY A 168 -4.15 -8.05 4.00
CA GLY A 168 -3.11 -8.81 4.73
C GLY A 168 -3.29 -10.33 4.67
N GLY A 169 -2.29 -11.08 5.11
CA GLY A 169 -2.29 -12.55 5.12
C GLY A 169 -1.77 -13.19 3.82
N GLY A 170 -1.26 -12.39 2.89
CA GLY A 170 -0.71 -12.83 1.61
C GLY A 170 -0.85 -11.75 0.53
N GLY A 171 -0.64 -12.10 -0.74
CA GLY A 171 -0.68 -11.15 -1.85
C GLY A 171 0.66 -10.45 -2.06
N PHE A 172 0.64 -9.12 -2.21
CA PHE A 172 1.83 -8.36 -2.57
C PHE A 172 2.46 -7.65 -1.38
N LEU A 173 3.79 -7.71 -1.33
CA LEU A 173 4.63 -6.96 -0.41
C LEU A 173 5.22 -5.76 -1.16
N LEU A 174 4.86 -4.55 -0.72
CA LEU A 174 5.46 -3.31 -1.16
C LEU A 174 6.59 -2.93 -0.21
N LEU A 175 7.76 -2.61 -0.73
CA LEU A 175 8.93 -2.18 0.04
C LEU A 175 9.44 -0.83 -0.46
N TYR A 176 10.01 -0.06 0.45
CA TYR A 176 10.81 1.12 0.18
C TYR A 176 12.24 0.90 0.71
N CYS A 177 13.24 1.19 -0.12
CA CYS A 177 14.66 1.15 0.24
C CYS A 177 15.41 2.23 -0.54
N HIS A 178 16.63 2.55 -0.11
CA HIS A 178 17.47 3.43 -0.91
C HIS A 178 17.83 2.78 -2.26
N PRO A 179 18.00 3.55 -3.34
CA PRO A 179 18.33 3.01 -4.67
C PRO A 179 19.56 2.09 -4.68
N HIS A 180 20.59 2.42 -3.90
CA HIS A 180 21.82 1.62 -3.80
C HIS A 180 21.63 0.27 -3.07
N GLN A 181 20.56 0.11 -2.30
CA GLN A 181 20.25 -1.13 -1.55
C GLN A 181 19.30 -2.06 -2.31
N ARG A 182 18.68 -1.60 -3.41
CA ARG A 182 17.71 -2.39 -4.18
C ARG A 182 18.23 -3.77 -4.58
N ASN A 183 19.47 -3.84 -5.05
CA ASN A 183 20.05 -5.11 -5.52
C ASN A 183 20.26 -6.08 -4.36
N SER A 184 20.64 -5.59 -3.18
CA SER A 184 20.72 -6.38 -1.94
C SER A 184 19.35 -6.95 -1.57
N VAL A 185 18.31 -6.10 -1.55
CA VAL A 185 16.93 -6.54 -1.26
C VAL A 185 16.41 -7.54 -2.29
N ARG A 186 16.66 -7.31 -3.59
CA ARG A 186 16.29 -8.25 -4.65
C ARG A 186 16.97 -9.59 -4.52
N GLN A 187 18.26 -9.59 -4.19
CA GLN A 187 19.01 -10.82 -3.99
C GLN A 187 18.51 -11.58 -2.77
N ALA A 188 18.23 -10.87 -1.66
CA ALA A 188 17.71 -11.49 -0.44
C ALA A 188 16.30 -12.09 -0.63
N LEU A 189 15.50 -11.52 -1.54
CA LEU A 189 14.15 -11.99 -1.88
C LEU A 189 14.07 -12.70 -3.23
N SER A 190 15.18 -13.25 -3.74
CA SER A 190 15.26 -13.79 -5.11
C SER A 190 14.32 -14.98 -5.38
N SER A 191 13.81 -15.61 -4.32
CA SER A 191 12.82 -16.69 -4.41
C SER A 191 11.38 -16.18 -4.65
N LEU A 192 11.15 -14.87 -4.57
CA LEU A 192 9.83 -14.25 -4.77
C LEU A 192 9.76 -13.58 -6.15
N PRO A 193 8.62 -13.66 -6.85
CA PRO A 193 8.43 -12.90 -8.08
C PRO A 193 8.41 -11.39 -7.79
N GLU A 194 9.34 -10.63 -8.35
CA GLU A 194 9.27 -9.17 -8.42
C GLU A 194 8.33 -8.76 -9.55
N LEU A 195 7.43 -7.82 -9.29
CA LEU A 195 6.55 -7.26 -10.32
C LEU A 195 7.01 -5.84 -10.69
N PRO A 196 7.23 -5.56 -11.98
CA PRO A 196 7.53 -4.19 -12.42
C PRO A 196 6.29 -3.32 -12.26
N PHE A 197 6.44 -2.22 -11.51
CA PHE A 197 5.42 -1.18 -11.42
C PHE A 197 6.08 0.19 -11.34
N ARG A 198 5.33 1.22 -11.73
CA ARG A 198 5.72 2.62 -11.54
C ARG A 198 4.52 3.43 -11.09
N LEU A 199 4.76 4.34 -10.16
CA LEU A 199 3.83 5.42 -9.88
C LEU A 199 3.86 6.42 -11.03
N GLU A 200 2.70 6.98 -11.35
CA GLU A 200 2.53 8.06 -12.31
C GLU A 200 1.84 9.27 -11.68
N SER A 201 2.16 10.46 -12.18
CA SER A 201 1.53 11.72 -11.76
C SER A 201 0.09 11.85 -12.28
N GLY A 202 -0.26 11.08 -13.33
CA GLY A 202 -1.61 11.01 -13.86
C GLY A 202 -2.48 10.06 -13.06
N GLY A 203 -3.65 10.54 -12.61
CA GLY A 203 -4.73 9.67 -12.16
C GLY A 203 -5.12 8.64 -13.23
N THR A 204 -6.00 7.69 -12.88
CA THR A 204 -6.62 6.79 -13.86
C THR A 204 -7.19 7.60 -15.04
N ARG A 205 -6.56 7.53 -16.20
CA ARG A 205 -7.17 8.04 -17.44
C ARG A 205 -8.12 6.96 -17.95
N VAL A 206 -9.42 7.24 -17.96
CA VAL A 206 -10.34 6.45 -18.78
C VAL A 206 -9.99 6.75 -20.24
N ILE A 207 -9.24 5.86 -20.86
CA ILE A 207 -8.98 5.90 -22.30
C ILE A 207 -9.95 4.91 -22.94
N PHE A 208 -11.24 5.25 -23.04
CA PHE A 208 -12.17 4.74 -24.07
C PHE A 208 -13.47 5.54 -24.02
N ASN A 209 -13.70 6.35 -25.06
CA ASN A 209 -15.03 6.80 -25.46
C ASN A 209 -15.34 6.04 -26.74
N PHE A 210 -16.15 4.98 -26.66
CA PHE A 210 -16.76 4.40 -27.86
C PHE A 210 -18.02 5.22 -28.12
N ALA A 211 -17.97 6.03 -29.18
CA ALA A 211 -19.16 6.62 -29.78
C ALA A 211 -19.87 5.58 -30.66
#